data_AF-A0A238BW61-F1
#
_entry.id   AF-A0A238BW61-F1
#
_cell.length_a   1.000
_cell.length_b   1.000
_cell.length_c   1.000
_cell.angle_alpha   90.00
_cell.angle_beta   90.00
_cell.angle_gamma   90.00
#
_symmetry.space_group_name_H-M   'P 1'
#
loop_
_entity.id
_entity.type
_entity.pdbx_description
1 polymer ?
#
loop_
_entity_poly.entity_id
_entity_poly.type
_entity_poly.pdbx_seq_one_letter_code
_entity_poly.pdbx_strand_id
1 'polypeptide(L)'
;MPLTDISDVKIDPDGVFKYILIKVVEKASKKEKLIVRGYARCDYHGDVLEETEKELGSDYELTPLNILHPMSLKDVPDVDIDSEGLFKYIMIKVTAKPTGEEKLIIRGYKHCKWHKNIFKQTEKEIGTSFSLKCIGGGRIKHEPQKKNLFVYGYSQRYGQAKHEKTVDLLQKKYPEYKITYSYEGY
;
A
#
# COMPACT_ATOMS: atom_id res chain seq x y z
N MET A 1 -31.76 -15.62 9.40
CA MET A 1 -32.17 -15.66 7.97
C MET A 1 -31.44 -16.82 7.32
N PRO A 2 -31.98 -17.55 6.32
CA PRO A 2 -31.20 -18.50 5.54
C PRO A 2 -30.44 -17.78 4.42
N LEU A 3 -29.28 -18.30 4.01
CA LEU A 3 -28.45 -17.72 2.94
C LEU A 3 -29.19 -17.43 1.62
N THR A 4 -30.28 -18.16 1.34
CA THR A 4 -31.13 -17.98 0.15
C THR A 4 -31.90 -16.67 0.13
N ASP A 5 -32.23 -16.12 1.30
CA ASP A 5 -33.08 -14.94 1.43
C ASP A 5 -32.26 -13.64 1.33
N ILE A 6 -30.94 -13.75 1.34
CA ILE A 6 -30.03 -12.62 1.15
C ILE A 6 -29.98 -12.26 -0.33
N SER A 7 -30.35 -11.02 -0.66
CA SER A 7 -30.28 -10.51 -2.03
C SER A 7 -28.85 -10.55 -2.60
N ASP A 8 -28.71 -11.08 -3.82
CA ASP A 8 -27.46 -11.15 -4.58
C ASP A 8 -26.90 -9.74 -4.83
N VAL A 9 -27.76 -8.77 -5.14
CA VAL A 9 -27.37 -7.40 -5.45
C VAL A 9 -28.26 -6.44 -4.69
N LYS A 10 -27.64 -5.48 -4.01
CA LYS A 10 -28.33 -4.38 -3.35
C LYS A 10 -27.48 -3.13 -3.47
N ILE A 11 -27.86 -2.27 -4.42
CA ILE A 11 -27.17 -1.03 -4.74
C ILE A 11 -28.17 0.12 -4.80
N ASP A 12 -27.71 1.35 -4.57
CA ASP A 12 -28.56 2.53 -4.80
C ASP A 12 -28.92 2.65 -6.29
N PRO A 13 -30.15 3.06 -6.64
CA PRO A 13 -30.66 2.99 -8.01
C PRO A 13 -30.06 4.03 -8.95
N ASP A 14 -29.48 5.11 -8.42
CA ASP A 14 -28.94 6.23 -9.18
C ASP A 14 -27.71 6.87 -8.50
N GLY A 15 -26.91 7.59 -9.30
CA GLY A 15 -25.69 8.27 -8.85
C GLY A 15 -24.39 7.53 -9.17
N VAL A 16 -23.28 8.08 -8.68
CA VAL A 16 -21.94 7.49 -8.78
C VAL A 16 -21.46 7.18 -7.38
N PHE A 17 -21.25 5.89 -7.08
CA PHE A 17 -20.92 5.44 -5.74
C PHE A 17 -19.97 4.25 -5.75
N LYS A 18 -19.36 3.98 -4.58
CA LYS A 18 -18.49 2.83 -4.39
C LYS A 18 -19.31 1.57 -4.17
N TYR A 19 -18.82 0.45 -4.68
CA TYR A 19 -19.42 -0.87 -4.45
C TYR A 19 -18.36 -1.88 -4.03
N ILE A 20 -18.77 -2.93 -3.34
CA ILE A 20 -17.96 -4.08 -2.99
C ILE A 20 -18.69 -5.37 -3.40
N LEU A 21 -17.92 -6.33 -3.92
CA LEU A 21 -18.33 -7.73 -3.97
C LEU A 21 -17.99 -8.35 -2.60
N ILE A 22 -18.81 -9.23 -2.06
CA ILE A 22 -18.64 -9.85 -0.72
C ILE A 22 -18.96 -11.34 -0.82
N LYS A 23 -18.05 -12.18 -0.31
CA LYS A 23 -18.30 -13.59 -0.04
C LYS A 23 -18.98 -13.69 1.32
N VAL A 24 -20.18 -14.22 1.36
CA VAL A 24 -20.95 -14.47 2.57
C VAL A 24 -20.93 -15.96 2.85
N VAL A 25 -20.46 -16.36 4.02
CA VAL A 25 -20.44 -17.75 4.47
C VAL A 25 -21.36 -17.88 5.67
N GLU A 26 -22.37 -18.75 5.58
CA GLU A 26 -23.26 -19.06 6.70
C GLU A 26 -22.53 -19.95 7.71
N LYS A 27 -22.41 -19.50 8.97
CA LYS A 27 -21.55 -20.19 9.95
C LYS A 27 -22.02 -21.60 10.28
N ALA A 28 -23.34 -21.81 10.31
CA ALA A 28 -23.98 -23.08 10.68
C ALA A 28 -23.84 -24.14 9.58
N SER A 29 -24.15 -23.79 8.33
CA SER A 29 -24.19 -24.74 7.21
C SER A 29 -22.89 -24.79 6.40
N LYS A 30 -22.01 -23.80 6.59
CA LYS A 30 -20.82 -23.54 5.76
C LYS A 30 -21.13 -23.29 4.28
N LYS A 31 -22.40 -23.04 3.93
CA LYS A 31 -22.77 -22.60 2.58
C LYS A 31 -22.26 -21.20 2.34
N GLU A 32 -21.86 -20.94 1.10
CA GLU A 32 -21.32 -19.66 0.69
C GLU A 32 -22.05 -19.10 -0.53
N LYS A 33 -22.06 -17.77 -0.64
CA LYS A 33 -22.67 -17.03 -1.73
C LYS A 33 -21.92 -15.73 -1.95
N LEU A 34 -21.93 -15.23 -3.18
CA LEU A 34 -21.40 -13.91 -3.51
C LEU A 34 -22.53 -12.89 -3.59
N ILE A 35 -22.32 -11.72 -2.98
CA ILE A 35 -23.25 -10.61 -3.04
C ILE A 35 -22.55 -9.31 -3.41
N VAL A 36 -23.27 -8.40 -4.05
CA VAL A 36 -22.80 -7.05 -4.41
C VAL A 36 -23.55 -6.02 -3.57
N ARG A 37 -22.81 -5.09 -2.97
CA ARG A 37 -23.32 -4.00 -2.14
C ARG A 37 -22.69 -2.68 -2.55
N GLY A 38 -23.46 -1.60 -2.59
CA GLY A 38 -22.94 -0.28 -2.97
C GLY A 38 -23.94 0.83 -2.73
N TYR A 39 -23.55 1.85 -1.98
CA TYR A 39 -24.48 2.88 -1.49
C TYR A 39 -23.86 4.26 -1.68
N ALA A 40 -24.63 5.22 -2.18
CA ALA A 40 -24.22 6.60 -2.40
C ALA A 40 -23.91 7.35 -1.09
N ARG A 41 -24.51 6.92 0.02
CA ARG A 41 -24.22 7.42 1.37
C ARG A 41 -22.88 6.94 1.95
N CYS A 42 -22.23 5.96 1.34
CA CYS A 42 -20.96 5.40 1.83
C CYS A 42 -19.77 6.06 1.12
N ASP A 43 -19.00 6.85 1.86
CA ASP A 43 -17.81 7.54 1.33
C ASP A 43 -16.66 6.57 1.04
N TYR A 44 -16.58 5.44 1.75
CA TYR A 44 -15.54 4.42 1.64
C TYR A 44 -16.12 3.01 1.46
N HIS A 45 -15.32 2.11 0.86
CA HIS A 45 -15.68 0.69 0.74
C HIS A 45 -15.89 0.00 2.11
N GLY A 46 -15.19 0.47 3.15
CA GLY A 46 -15.34 -0.03 4.52
C GLY A 46 -16.73 0.25 5.09
N ASP A 47 -17.32 1.40 4.79
CA ASP A 47 -18.65 1.78 5.27
C ASP A 47 -19.72 0.84 4.68
N VAL A 48 -19.57 0.47 3.40
CA VAL A 48 -20.45 -0.49 2.73
C VAL A 48 -20.37 -1.87 3.40
N LEU A 49 -19.16 -2.29 3.80
CA LEU A 49 -18.97 -3.56 4.51
C LEU A 49 -19.62 -3.52 5.90
N GLU A 50 -19.35 -2.48 6.69
CA GLU A 50 -19.89 -2.31 8.04
C GLU A 50 -21.43 -2.29 8.03
N GLU A 51 -22.04 -1.59 7.07
CA GLU A 51 -23.50 -1.61 6.89
C GLU A 51 -24.01 -3.02 6.55
N THR A 52 -23.30 -3.76 5.69
CA THR A 52 -23.68 -5.12 5.32
C THR A 52 -23.55 -6.09 6.50
N GLU A 53 -22.53 -5.94 7.35
CA GLU A 53 -22.37 -6.71 8.58
C GLU A 53 -23.52 -6.45 9.57
N LYS A 54 -23.95 -5.18 9.70
CA LYS A 54 -25.12 -4.81 10.52
C LYS A 54 -26.41 -5.39 9.97
N GLU A 55 -26.58 -5.42 8.65
CA GLU A 55 -27.77 -5.97 7.99
C GLU A 55 -27.87 -7.50 8.16
N LEU A 56 -26.77 -8.23 7.96
CA LEU A 56 -26.77 -9.69 7.98
C LEU A 56 -26.60 -10.28 9.39
N GLY A 57 -26.03 -9.50 10.31
CA GLY A 57 -25.79 -9.92 11.68
C GLY A 57 -24.67 -10.96 11.83
N SER A 58 -24.58 -11.55 13.01
CA SER A 58 -23.46 -12.41 13.41
C SER A 58 -23.51 -13.84 12.88
N ASP A 59 -24.59 -14.26 12.22
CA ASP A 59 -24.78 -15.62 11.71
C ASP A 59 -23.92 -15.92 10.48
N TYR A 60 -23.39 -14.86 9.86
CA TYR A 60 -22.58 -14.93 8.66
C TYR A 60 -21.17 -14.44 8.90
N GLU A 61 -20.25 -14.93 8.08
CA GLU A 61 -18.90 -14.40 7.91
C GLU A 61 -18.85 -13.71 6.55
N LEU A 62 -18.53 -12.41 6.55
CA LEU A 62 -18.48 -11.58 5.35
C LEU A 62 -17.03 -11.32 4.98
N THR A 63 -16.68 -11.58 3.73
CA THR A 63 -15.34 -11.33 3.20
C THR A 63 -15.45 -10.50 1.91
N PRO A 64 -15.14 -9.19 1.91
CA PRO A 64 -15.15 -8.40 0.69
C PRO A 64 -14.17 -8.97 -0.35
N LEU A 65 -14.70 -9.31 -1.52
CA LEU A 65 -14.05 -9.92 -2.67
C LEU A 65 -13.22 -8.96 -3.54
N ASN A 66 -13.23 -7.66 -3.24
CA ASN A 66 -12.20 -6.73 -3.73
C ASN A 66 -10.84 -6.92 -3.02
N ILE A 67 -10.69 -7.98 -2.21
CA ILE A 67 -9.48 -8.33 -1.43
C ILE A 67 -9.05 -9.79 -1.67
N LEU A 68 -9.48 -10.44 -2.76
CA LEU A 68 -8.98 -11.80 -3.09
C LEU A 68 -7.59 -11.84 -3.73
N HIS A 69 -6.99 -10.69 -4.02
CA HIS A 69 -5.57 -10.57 -3.80
C HIS A 69 -5.42 -9.81 -2.50
N PRO A 70 -5.14 -10.46 -1.34
CA PRO A 70 -4.44 -9.72 -0.30
C PRO A 70 -3.28 -9.08 -1.04
N MET A 71 -3.22 -7.73 -1.13
CA MET A 71 -2.10 -7.06 -1.77
C MET A 71 -0.88 -7.75 -1.21
N SER A 72 -0.25 -8.53 -2.07
CA SER A 72 0.86 -9.32 -1.65
C SER A 72 1.97 -8.30 -1.45
N LEU A 73 2.91 -8.60 -0.56
CA LEU A 73 4.16 -7.85 -0.56
C LEU A 73 4.81 -7.82 -1.94
N LYS A 74 4.48 -8.76 -2.84
CA LYS A 74 4.89 -8.76 -4.24
C LYS A 74 4.30 -7.62 -5.08
N ASP A 75 3.10 -7.14 -4.75
CA ASP A 75 2.40 -6.11 -5.54
C ASP A 75 2.92 -4.69 -5.22
N VAL A 76 3.51 -4.50 -4.04
CA VAL A 76 4.16 -3.24 -3.68
C VAL A 76 5.50 -3.19 -4.43
N PRO A 77 5.86 -2.13 -5.17
CA PRO A 77 7.19 -2.06 -5.77
C PRO A 77 8.29 -1.88 -4.72
N ASP A 78 9.40 -2.62 -4.84
CA ASP A 78 10.55 -2.49 -3.93
C ASP A 78 11.19 -1.09 -4.01
N VAL A 79 11.22 -0.51 -5.20
CA VAL A 79 11.75 0.82 -5.45
C VAL A 79 10.79 1.60 -6.32
N ASP A 80 10.40 2.78 -5.84
CA ASP A 80 9.67 3.76 -6.64
C ASP A 80 10.27 5.14 -6.40
N ILE A 81 10.94 5.67 -7.42
CA ILE A 81 11.70 6.92 -7.35
C ILE A 81 11.55 7.68 -8.66
N ASP A 82 11.69 9.00 -8.61
CA ASP A 82 11.73 9.83 -9.83
C ASP A 82 12.86 9.41 -10.76
N SER A 83 12.61 9.52 -12.07
CA SER A 83 13.49 9.03 -13.15
C SER A 83 14.79 9.82 -13.32
N GLU A 84 14.93 10.97 -12.66
CA GLU A 84 16.12 11.82 -12.72
C GLU A 84 16.12 12.88 -11.63
N GLY A 85 17.23 13.58 -11.46
CA GLY A 85 17.41 14.78 -10.64
C GLY A 85 17.82 14.50 -9.20
N LEU A 86 17.71 15.52 -8.34
CA LEU A 86 18.07 15.45 -6.92
C LEU A 86 16.82 15.54 -6.06
N PHE A 87 16.58 14.54 -5.23
CA PHE A 87 15.39 14.47 -4.39
C PHE A 87 15.64 13.74 -3.07
N LYS A 88 14.73 13.94 -2.11
CA LYS A 88 14.74 13.22 -0.84
C LYS A 88 14.17 11.83 -1.04
N TYR A 89 14.67 10.87 -0.27
CA TYR A 89 14.12 9.52 -0.23
C TYR A 89 13.97 9.02 1.20
N ILE A 90 13.08 8.06 1.40
CA ILE A 90 12.91 7.32 2.65
C ILE A 90 12.98 5.82 2.41
N MET A 91 13.42 5.11 3.44
CA MET A 91 13.37 3.66 3.52
C MET A 91 12.23 3.28 4.47
N ILE A 92 11.31 2.45 3.99
CA ILE A 92 10.14 2.04 4.75
C ILE A 92 10.17 0.52 4.90
N LYS A 93 9.97 0.05 6.12
CA LYS A 93 9.62 -1.34 6.40
C LYS A 93 8.11 -1.49 6.28
N VAL A 94 7.68 -2.34 5.36
CA VAL A 94 6.28 -2.67 5.11
C VAL A 94 6.02 -4.06 5.68
N THR A 95 5.05 -4.17 6.58
CA THR A 95 4.63 -5.42 7.18
C THR A 95 3.21 -5.74 6.73
N ALA A 96 2.99 -6.89 6.09
CA ALA A 96 1.67 -7.36 5.73
C ALA A 96 0.92 -7.75 7.02
N LYS A 97 -0.19 -7.09 7.32
CA LYS A 97 -0.97 -7.39 8.53
C LYS A 97 -1.50 -8.83 8.58
N PRO A 98 -1.92 -9.46 7.46
CA PRO A 98 -2.46 -10.81 7.49
C PRO A 98 -1.41 -11.89 7.76
N THR A 99 -0.20 -11.74 7.23
CA THR A 99 0.84 -12.79 7.27
C THR A 99 2.00 -12.46 8.23
N GLY A 100 2.15 -11.21 8.63
CA GLY A 100 3.32 -10.74 9.39
C GLY A 100 4.60 -10.65 8.56
N GLU A 101 4.55 -10.98 7.26
CA GLU A 101 5.71 -10.87 6.38
C GLU A 101 6.16 -9.42 6.27
N GLU A 102 7.47 -9.22 6.14
CA GLU A 102 8.06 -7.89 6.06
C GLU A 102 8.92 -7.73 4.81
N LYS A 103 8.94 -6.51 4.28
CA LYS A 103 9.94 -6.12 3.28
C LYS A 103 10.36 -4.68 3.42
N LEU A 104 11.47 -4.34 2.78
CA LEU A 104 11.96 -2.97 2.68
C LEU A 104 11.62 -2.39 1.31
N ILE A 105 11.13 -1.16 1.31
CA ILE A 105 10.88 -0.39 0.10
C ILE A 105 11.59 0.96 0.14
N ILE A 106 11.94 1.45 -1.04
CA ILE A 106 12.55 2.77 -1.26
C ILE A 106 11.54 3.65 -1.98
N ARG A 107 11.33 4.86 -1.44
CA ARG A 107 10.44 5.88 -2.01
C ARG A 107 11.13 7.23 -2.08
N GLY A 108 11.08 7.93 -3.21
CA GLY A 108 11.76 9.22 -3.37
C GLY A 108 11.28 10.04 -4.56
N TYR A 109 10.78 11.25 -4.29
CA TYR A 109 10.13 12.08 -5.30
C TYR A 109 10.55 13.55 -5.22
N LYS A 110 10.77 14.21 -6.37
CA LYS A 110 11.16 15.63 -6.49
C LYS A 110 10.10 16.56 -5.91
N HIS A 111 8.82 16.27 -6.14
CA HIS A 111 7.72 17.11 -5.63
C HIS A 111 7.62 17.09 -4.10
N CYS A 112 8.19 16.06 -3.46
CA CYS A 112 8.20 15.93 -2.01
C CYS A 112 9.37 16.69 -1.38
N LYS A 113 9.12 17.95 -1.00
CA LYS A 113 10.12 18.81 -0.33
C LYS A 113 10.65 18.24 1.00
N TRP A 114 9.88 17.39 1.67
CA TRP A 114 10.18 16.82 2.99
C TRP A 114 9.98 15.30 3.01
N HIS A 115 10.81 14.59 3.78
CA HIS A 115 10.69 13.13 3.97
C HIS A 115 9.31 12.68 4.46
N LYS A 116 8.69 13.48 5.34
CA LYS A 116 7.34 13.20 5.87
C LYS A 116 6.25 13.20 4.79
N ASN A 117 6.44 13.98 3.72
CA ASN A 117 5.48 14.05 2.62
C ASN A 117 5.55 12.78 1.78
N ILE A 118 6.75 12.24 1.57
CA ILE A 118 6.94 10.93 0.91
C ILE A 118 6.23 9.85 1.73
N PHE A 119 6.43 9.83 3.05
CA PHE A 119 5.81 8.83 3.92
C PHE A 119 4.28 8.89 3.87
N LYS A 120 3.70 10.09 4.03
CA LYS A 120 2.24 10.28 3.93
C LYS A 120 1.67 9.89 2.58
N GLN A 121 2.42 10.11 1.50
CA GLN A 121 2.00 9.70 0.17
C GLN A 121 2.02 8.17 0.05
N THR A 122 3.08 7.51 0.51
CA THR A 122 3.18 6.04 0.51
C THR A 122 2.10 5.38 1.36
N GLU A 123 1.73 5.96 2.51
CA GLU A 123 0.60 5.47 3.33
C GLU A 123 -0.73 5.46 2.55
N LYS A 124 -0.96 6.48 1.72
CA LYS A 124 -2.16 6.58 0.89
C LYS A 124 -2.13 5.60 -0.29
N GLU A 125 -0.96 5.42 -0.91
CA GLU A 125 -0.76 4.53 -2.07
C GLU A 125 -0.92 3.05 -1.69
N ILE A 126 -0.35 2.64 -0.56
CA ILE A 126 -0.31 1.22 -0.13
C ILE A 126 -1.58 0.83 0.64
N GLY A 127 -2.27 1.80 1.25
CA GLY A 127 -3.52 1.56 1.97
C GLY A 127 -3.36 0.87 3.33
N THR A 128 -4.47 0.44 3.91
CA THR A 128 -4.57 0.01 5.32
C THR A 128 -4.23 -1.47 5.55
N SER A 129 -4.05 -2.26 4.49
CA SER A 129 -3.70 -3.69 4.58
C SER A 129 -2.28 -3.94 5.09
N PHE A 130 -1.45 -2.90 5.13
CA PHE A 130 -0.06 -2.96 5.57
C PHE A 130 0.20 -2.06 6.76
N SER A 131 1.19 -2.42 7.56
CA SER A 131 1.80 -1.54 8.56
C SER A 131 3.10 -0.97 7.98
N LEU A 132 3.24 0.35 8.02
CA LEU A 132 4.39 1.05 7.46
C LEU A 132 5.21 1.66 8.59
N LYS A 133 6.52 1.41 8.58
CA LYS A 133 7.46 2.04 9.49
C LYS A 133 8.60 2.68 8.70
N CYS A 134 8.70 4.00 8.73
CA CYS A 134 9.87 4.70 8.19
C CYS A 134 11.08 4.41 9.08
N ILE A 135 12.12 3.79 8.51
CA ILE A 135 13.33 3.38 9.25
C ILE A 135 14.57 4.23 8.91
N GLY A 136 14.39 5.29 8.13
CA GLY A 136 15.41 6.27 7.83
C GLY A 136 15.15 6.97 6.50
N GLY A 137 16.02 7.90 6.14
CA GLY A 137 16.02 8.48 4.81
C GLY A 137 17.33 9.17 4.47
N GLY A 138 17.33 9.88 3.36
CA GLY A 138 18.45 10.65 2.85
C GLY A 138 18.07 11.36 1.56
N ARG A 139 19.00 11.44 0.63
CA ARG A 139 18.83 11.99 -0.72
C ARG A 139 19.35 11.03 -1.77
N ILE A 140 18.77 11.14 -2.95
CA ILE A 140 19.21 10.46 -4.16
C ILE A 140 19.47 11.52 -5.22
N LYS A 141 20.64 11.43 -5.85
CA LYS A 141 20.94 12.09 -7.11
C LYS A 141 20.86 11.03 -8.22
N HIS A 142 19.91 11.19 -9.13
CA HIS A 142 19.65 10.28 -10.23
C HIS A 142 20.04 10.95 -11.56
N GLU A 143 21.08 10.42 -12.20
CA GLU A 143 21.61 10.91 -13.48
C GLU A 143 21.47 9.79 -14.54
N PRO A 144 20.28 9.62 -15.16
CA PRO A 144 20.05 8.50 -16.09
C PRO A 144 20.95 8.56 -17.33
N GLN A 145 21.30 9.76 -17.80
CA GLN A 145 22.23 9.98 -18.91
C GLN A 145 23.63 9.39 -18.66
N LYS A 146 24.04 9.30 -17.39
CA LYS A 146 25.31 8.71 -16.97
C LYS A 146 25.16 7.30 -16.39
N LYS A 147 23.93 6.75 -16.39
CA LYS A 147 23.56 5.53 -15.65
C LYS A 147 24.10 5.56 -14.21
N ASN A 148 23.94 6.70 -13.53
CA ASN A 148 24.54 6.92 -12.20
C ASN A 148 23.48 7.28 -11.16
N LEU A 149 23.57 6.65 -9.99
CA LEU A 149 22.77 6.96 -8.80
C LEU A 149 23.71 7.16 -7.61
N PHE A 150 23.49 8.25 -6.87
CA PHE A 150 24.24 8.54 -5.66
C PHE A 150 23.29 8.75 -4.47
N VAL A 151 23.45 7.91 -3.45
CA VAL A 151 22.61 7.89 -2.24
C VAL A 151 23.39 8.50 -1.07
N TYR A 152 22.86 9.53 -0.41
CA TYR A 152 23.62 10.20 0.65
C TYR A 152 22.79 10.96 1.68
N GLY A 153 23.44 11.42 2.74
CA GLY A 153 22.86 12.26 3.79
C GLY A 153 21.77 11.57 4.62
N TYR A 154 20.90 12.34 5.27
CA TYR A 154 19.95 11.81 6.26
C TYR A 154 18.58 12.51 6.23
N SER A 155 17.59 11.89 6.88
CA SER A 155 16.33 12.54 7.22
C SER A 155 16.40 13.19 8.59
N GLN A 156 16.09 14.49 8.68
CA GLN A 156 16.05 15.19 9.98
C GLN A 156 15.03 14.57 10.94
N ARG A 157 13.93 13.99 10.42
CA ARG A 157 12.86 13.41 11.25
C ARG A 157 13.07 11.93 11.54
N TYR A 158 13.57 11.18 10.57
CA TYR A 158 13.61 9.72 10.62
C TYR A 158 15.04 9.17 10.81
N GLY A 159 16.03 10.04 10.90
CA GLY A 159 17.44 9.65 10.95
C GLY A 159 17.97 9.19 9.60
N GLN A 160 19.20 8.70 9.64
CA GLN A 160 19.92 8.19 8.48
C GLN A 160 19.48 6.75 8.17
N ALA A 161 19.14 6.48 6.91
CA ALA A 161 18.89 5.11 6.46
C ALA A 161 20.20 4.32 6.30
N LYS A 162 20.13 2.99 6.33
CA LYS A 162 21.24 2.13 5.90
C LYS A 162 21.41 2.23 4.39
N HIS A 163 22.34 3.05 3.93
CA HIS A 163 22.43 3.40 2.51
C HIS A 163 22.83 2.18 1.64
N GLU A 164 23.59 1.23 2.19
CA GLU A 164 23.94 -0.03 1.53
C GLU A 164 22.68 -0.80 1.12
N LYS A 165 21.70 -0.90 2.02
CA LYS A 165 20.42 -1.57 1.72
C LYS A 165 19.60 -0.83 0.68
N THR A 166 19.74 0.49 0.61
CA THR A 166 19.12 1.29 -0.46
C THR A 166 19.79 0.98 -1.79
N VAL A 167 21.12 0.93 -1.83
CA VAL A 167 21.90 0.60 -3.01
C VAL A 167 21.59 -0.82 -3.50
N ASP A 168 21.51 -1.81 -2.60
CA ASP A 168 21.13 -3.20 -2.96
C ASP A 168 19.79 -3.25 -3.71
N LEU A 169 18.77 -2.53 -3.23
CA LEU A 169 17.45 -2.50 -3.86
C LEU A 169 17.46 -1.70 -5.17
N LEU A 170 18.18 -0.59 -5.22
CA LEU A 170 18.33 0.20 -6.43
C LEU A 170 19.08 -0.59 -7.51
N GLN A 171 20.11 -1.35 -7.15
CA GLN A 171 20.91 -2.15 -8.10
C GLN A 171 20.06 -3.26 -8.74
N LYS A 172 19.11 -3.84 -7.99
CA LYS A 172 18.14 -4.79 -8.57
C LYS A 172 17.24 -4.14 -9.62
N LYS A 173 16.81 -2.90 -9.40
CA LYS A 173 15.95 -2.15 -10.36
C LYS A 173 16.74 -1.58 -11.54
N TYR A 174 17.99 -1.17 -11.31
CA TYR A 174 18.87 -0.54 -12.29
C TYR A 174 20.20 -1.32 -12.38
N PRO A 175 20.20 -2.54 -12.94
CA PRO A 175 21.35 -3.44 -12.92
C PRO A 175 22.57 -2.88 -13.65
N GLU A 176 22.35 -2.05 -14.67
CA GLU A 176 23.41 -1.43 -15.47
C GLU A 176 23.95 -0.12 -14.88
N TYR A 177 23.40 0.35 -13.76
CA TYR A 177 23.80 1.62 -13.19
C TYR A 177 25.01 1.46 -12.27
N LYS A 178 25.87 2.49 -12.26
CA LYS A 178 26.82 2.70 -11.18
C LYS A 178 26.07 3.34 -10.02
N ILE A 179 25.92 2.61 -8.93
CA ILE A 179 25.21 3.09 -7.74
C ILE A 179 26.19 3.17 -6.58
N THR A 180 26.31 4.36 -5.99
CA THR A 180 27.25 4.62 -4.89
C THR A 180 26.54 5.31 -3.74
N TYR A 181 27.13 5.25 -2.55
CA TYR A 181 26.59 5.93 -1.38
C TYR A 181 27.67 6.64 -0.56
N SER A 182 27.25 7.62 0.24
CA SER A 182 28.05 8.23 1.29
C SER A 182 27.20 8.49 2.52
N TYR A 183 27.78 8.29 3.70
CA TYR A 183 27.17 8.67 4.97
C TYR A 183 27.29 10.16 5.30
N GLU A 184 28.05 10.89 4.48
CA GLU A 184 28.28 12.32 4.62
C GLU A 184 27.34 13.15 3.72
N GLY A 185 27.26 14.44 4.00
CA GLY A 185 26.52 15.42 3.19
C GLY A 185 25.04 15.63 3.57
N TYR A 186 24.45 16.69 3.03
CA TYR A 186 23.04 17.09 3.14
C TYR A 186 22.59 17.83 1.86
#